data_AF-A0A1J3EPX0-F1
#
_entry.id   AF-A0A1J3EPX0-F1
#
_cell.length_a   1.000
_cell.length_b   1.000
_cell.length_c   1.000
_cell.angle_alpha   90.00
_cell.angle_beta   90.00
_cell.angle_gamma   90.00
#
_symmetry.space_group_name_H-M   'P 1'
#
loop_
_entity.id
_entity.type
_entity.pdbx_description
1 polymer ?
#
loop_
_entity_poly.entity_id
_entity_poly.type
_entity_poly.pdbx_seq_one_letter_code
_entity_poly.pdbx_strand_id
1 'polypeptide(L)'
;MAQRRANTSCRNLTKSQLGGVIFGCTKNTIRECMSKQLFGLPYNHITYVQKIDVGLPLFLFNYSDRKLHGIFEAAGPGQMNVDPYAWTSNGSERTSYPA
;
A
#
# COMPACT_ATOMS: atom_id res chain seq x y z
N MET A 1 29.22 -20.06 -15.84
CA MET A 1 27.93 -19.32 -15.89
C MET A 1 27.97 -18.29 -14.78
N ALA A 2 28.10 -17.00 -15.11
CA ALA A 2 28.24 -15.94 -14.11
C ALA A 2 26.87 -15.66 -13.46
N GLN A 3 26.75 -15.93 -12.16
CA GLN A 3 25.63 -15.46 -11.36
C GLN A 3 25.68 -13.92 -11.32
N ARG A 4 24.78 -13.28 -12.09
CA ARG A 4 24.49 -11.85 -11.94
C ARG A 4 23.95 -11.65 -10.53
N ARG A 5 24.80 -11.18 -9.61
CA ARG A 5 24.33 -10.54 -8.38
C ARG A 5 23.58 -9.28 -8.79
N ALA A 6 22.26 -9.40 -8.98
CA ALA A 6 21.41 -8.23 -9.08
C ALA A 6 21.58 -7.48 -7.75
N ASN A 7 22.06 -6.24 -7.83
CA ASN A 7 21.94 -5.29 -6.75
C ASN A 7 20.44 -4.93 -6.69
N THR A 8 19.64 -5.84 -6.12
CA THR A 8 18.19 -5.73 -6.10
C THR A 8 17.84 -4.67 -5.07
N SER A 9 17.93 -3.41 -5.44
CA SER A 9 17.05 -2.42 -4.83
C SER A 9 15.65 -3.00 -5.01
N CYS A 10 14.99 -3.37 -3.91
CA CYS A 10 13.67 -3.99 -3.88
C CYS A 10 12.57 -3.19 -4.58
N ARG A 11 12.92 -2.03 -5.16
CA ARG A 11 12.05 -1.04 -5.83
C ARG A 11 11.72 -1.37 -7.30
N ASN A 12 12.37 -2.36 -7.92
CA ASN A 12 12.27 -2.59 -9.38
C ASN A 12 11.55 -3.88 -9.80
N LEU A 13 10.65 -4.44 -8.97
CA LEU A 13 9.82 -5.57 -9.41
C LEU A 13 8.94 -5.16 -10.61
N THR A 14 8.76 -6.05 -11.58
CA THR A 14 7.72 -5.89 -12.62
C THR A 14 6.34 -6.27 -12.07
N LYS A 15 5.26 -5.94 -12.79
CA LYS A 15 3.90 -6.38 -12.42
C LYS A 15 3.81 -7.90 -12.22
N SER A 16 4.42 -8.68 -13.12
CA SER A 16 4.44 -10.15 -13.06
C SER A 16 5.27 -10.73 -11.90
N GLN A 17 6.15 -9.94 -11.30
CA GLN A 17 6.99 -10.36 -10.17
C GLN A 17 6.43 -9.90 -8.82
N LEU A 18 5.45 -9.01 -8.82
CA LEU A 18 4.84 -8.51 -7.60
C LEU A 18 3.86 -9.55 -7.06
N GLY A 19 4.24 -10.27 -6.01
CA GLY A 19 3.39 -11.29 -5.38
C GLY A 19 2.43 -10.73 -4.32
N GLY A 20 2.63 -9.49 -3.88
CA GLY A 20 1.77 -8.81 -2.93
C GLY A 20 2.40 -7.54 -2.37
N VAL A 21 1.59 -6.72 -1.70
CA VAL A 21 2.03 -5.43 -1.11
C VAL A 21 1.57 -5.32 0.33
N ILE A 22 2.50 -4.93 1.21
CA ILE A 22 2.19 -4.62 2.61
C ILE A 22 1.94 -3.12 2.74
N PHE A 23 0.75 -2.78 3.22
CA PHE A 23 0.35 -1.44 3.62
C PHE A 23 0.45 -1.29 5.13
N GLY A 24 0.85 -0.10 5.54
CA GLY A 24 1.00 0.26 6.93
C GLY A 24 -0.15 1.12 7.43
N CYS A 25 -0.64 0.85 8.63
CA CYS A 25 -1.59 1.71 9.32
C CYS A 25 -1.21 1.87 10.80
N THR A 26 -1.96 2.71 11.50
CA THR A 26 -1.84 2.95 12.94
C THR A 26 -3.20 2.81 13.59
N LYS A 27 -3.25 2.86 14.92
CA LYS A 27 -4.52 2.90 15.68
C LYS A 27 -5.46 4.02 15.24
N ASN A 28 -4.93 5.11 14.68
CA ASN A 28 -5.73 6.25 14.23
C ASN A 28 -6.31 6.02 12.83
N THR A 29 -5.60 5.29 11.97
CA THR A 29 -5.95 5.13 10.54
C THR A 29 -6.65 3.81 10.22
N ILE A 30 -6.49 2.79 11.06
CA ILE A 30 -7.03 1.44 10.87
C ILE A 30 -8.55 1.43 10.63
N ARG A 31 -9.30 2.26 11.38
CA ARG A 31 -10.76 2.33 11.24
C ARG A 31 -11.14 2.73 9.82
N GLU A 32 -10.51 3.78 9.31
CA GLU A 32 -10.79 4.31 7.98
C GLU A 32 -10.31 3.36 6.88
N CYS A 33 -9.15 2.70 7.06
CA CYS A 33 -8.68 1.65 6.16
C CYS A 33 -9.72 0.53 6.00
N MET A 34 -10.31 0.08 7.10
CA MET A 34 -11.30 -1.00 7.08
C MET A 34 -12.65 -0.54 6.55
N SER A 35 -13.12 0.65 6.95
CA SER A 35 -14.45 1.13 6.55
C SER A 35 -14.52 1.59 5.09
N LYS A 36 -13.46 2.24 4.59
CA LYS A 36 -13.38 2.69 3.20
C LYS A 36 -12.75 1.65 2.27
N GLN A 37 -12.24 0.55 2.82
CA GLN A 37 -11.44 -0.45 2.09
C GLN A 37 -10.30 0.19 1.28
N LEU A 38 -9.70 1.22 1.86
CA LEU A 38 -8.69 2.05 1.22
C LEU A 38 -7.37 1.82 1.94
N PHE A 39 -6.29 1.62 1.18
CA PHE A 39 -4.93 1.50 1.72
C PHE A 39 -3.98 2.42 0.96
N GLY A 40 -3.10 3.11 1.68
CA GLY A 40 -2.19 4.10 1.11
C GLY A 40 -0.74 3.88 1.54
N LEU A 41 0.18 4.33 0.70
CA LEU A 41 1.61 4.41 1.00
C LEU A 41 2.09 5.84 0.80
N PRO A 42 3.17 6.25 1.47
CA PRO A 42 3.75 7.55 1.21
C PRO A 42 4.25 7.63 -0.24
N TYR A 43 4.27 8.85 -0.79
CA TYR A 43 4.52 9.11 -2.22
C TYR A 43 5.83 8.48 -2.75
N ASN A 44 6.86 8.39 -1.92
CA ASN A 44 8.14 7.75 -2.25
C ASN A 44 8.03 6.24 -2.60
N HIS A 45 6.93 5.60 -2.22
CA HIS A 45 6.64 4.19 -2.47
C HIS A 45 5.57 3.97 -3.55
N ILE A 46 5.15 5.02 -4.28
CA ILE A 46 4.06 4.93 -5.25
C ILE A 46 4.33 3.98 -6.41
N THR A 47 5.61 3.73 -6.72
CA THR A 47 6.00 2.79 -7.77
C THR A 47 5.54 1.36 -7.50
N TYR A 48 5.25 1.00 -6.24
CA TYR A 48 4.61 -0.27 -5.90
C TYR A 48 3.11 -0.24 -6.16
N VAL A 49 2.44 0.84 -5.77
CA VAL A 49 0.99 1.03 -5.95
C VAL A 49 0.62 0.97 -7.43
N GLN A 50 1.38 1.63 -8.30
CA GLN A 50 1.16 1.62 -9.77
C GLN A 50 1.29 0.22 -10.41
N LYS A 51 1.91 -0.73 -9.71
CA LYS A 51 2.08 -2.12 -10.18
C LYS A 51 1.01 -3.05 -9.64
N ILE A 52 0.16 -2.58 -8.73
CA ILE A 52 -0.98 -3.34 -8.21
C ILE A 52 -1.99 -3.51 -9.33
N ASP A 53 -2.47 -4.74 -9.48
CA ASP A 53 -3.56 -5.11 -10.36
C ASP A 53 -4.66 -5.83 -9.57
N VAL A 54 -5.83 -5.96 -10.17
CA VAL A 54 -6.97 -6.65 -9.56
C VAL A 54 -6.56 -8.07 -9.18
N GLY A 55 -6.97 -8.52 -7.99
CA GLY A 55 -6.64 -9.87 -7.49
C GLY A 55 -5.30 -9.98 -6.77
N LEU A 56 -4.48 -8.92 -6.76
CA LEU A 56 -3.21 -8.95 -6.04
C LEU A 56 -3.43 -9.03 -4.52
N PRO A 57 -2.75 -9.95 -3.79
CA PRO A 57 -2.80 -9.99 -2.33
C PRO A 57 -2.23 -8.72 -1.70
N LEU A 58 -3.04 -8.09 -0.86
CA LEU A 58 -2.69 -6.92 -0.05
C LEU A 58 -2.68 -7.31 1.43
N PHE A 59 -1.74 -6.75 2.18
CA PHE A 59 -1.55 -7.06 3.59
C PHE A 59 -1.64 -5.76 4.39
N LEU A 60 -2.40 -5.74 5.48
CA LEU A 60 -2.49 -4.56 6.34
C LEU A 60 -1.79 -4.80 7.67
N PHE A 61 -0.63 -4.17 7.84
CA PHE A 61 0.14 -4.20 9.08
C PHE A 61 -0.13 -2.93 9.90
N ASN A 62 -0.45 -3.10 11.18
CA ASN A 62 -0.67 -1.98 12.09
C ASN A 62 0.54 -1.79 13.00
N TYR A 63 1.19 -0.65 12.90
CA TYR A 63 2.39 -0.33 13.67
C TYR A 63 2.10 -0.12 15.17
N SER A 64 0.87 0.27 15.52
CA SER A 64 0.51 0.57 16.92
C SER A 64 0.36 -0.67 17.78
N ASP A 65 -0.24 -1.74 17.25
CA ASP A 65 -0.43 -3.01 17.95
C ASP A 65 0.50 -4.13 17.45
N ARG A 66 1.31 -3.84 16.41
CA ARG A 66 2.25 -4.76 15.75
C ARG A 66 1.57 -6.01 15.20
N LYS A 67 0.32 -5.90 14.77
CA LYS A 67 -0.44 -7.01 14.18
C LYS A 67 -0.61 -6.86 12.68
N LEU A 68 -0.56 -8.01 12.00
CA LEU A 68 -1.07 -8.13 10.64
C LEU A 68 -2.58 -8.37 10.75
N HIS A 69 -3.38 -7.36 10.39
CA HIS A 69 -4.84 -7.39 10.58
C HIS A 69 -5.57 -8.29 9.58
N GLY A 70 -4.94 -8.61 8.46
CA GLY A 70 -5.51 -9.55 7.50
C GLY A 70 -4.79 -9.55 6.16
N ILE A 71 -5.28 -10.46 5.32
CA ILE A 71 -4.98 -10.55 3.89
C ILE A 71 -6.22 -10.07 3.16
N PHE A 72 -6.03 -9.17 2.22
CA PHE A 72 -7.06 -8.54 1.39
C PHE A 72 -6.73 -8.77 -0.08
N GLU A 73 -7.72 -8.60 -0.94
CA GLU A 73 -7.56 -8.67 -2.38
C GLU A 73 -7.73 -7.28 -2.97
N ALA A 74 -6.85 -6.88 -3.90
CA ALA A 74 -6.98 -5.62 -4.60
C ALA A 74 -8.25 -5.61 -5.48
N ALA A 75 -9.21 -4.76 -5.12
CA ALA A 75 -10.46 -4.59 -5.87
C ALA A 75 -10.29 -3.82 -7.19
N GLY A 76 -9.13 -3.18 -7.40
CA GLY A 76 -8.82 -2.33 -8.54
C GLY A 76 -7.32 -2.21 -8.75
N PRO A 77 -6.88 -1.70 -9.92
CA PRO A 77 -5.50 -1.29 -10.10
C PRO A 77 -5.15 -0.15 -9.13
N GLY A 78 -3.91 -0.13 -8.65
CA GLY A 78 -3.47 0.92 -7.74
C GLY A 78 -3.43 2.28 -8.43
N GLN A 79 -3.92 3.30 -7.73
CA GLN A 79 -4.14 4.64 -8.27
C GLN A 79 -3.40 5.69 -7.43
N MET A 80 -3.61 6.96 -7.74
CA MET A 80 -3.16 8.06 -6.90
C MET A 80 -4.33 8.98 -6.61
N ASN A 81 -4.38 9.45 -5.36
CA ASN A 81 -5.40 10.36 -4.87
C ASN A 81 -6.85 9.84 -5.05
N VAL A 82 -7.08 8.55 -4.84
CA VAL A 82 -8.41 7.94 -4.76
C VAL A 82 -9.27 8.68 -3.74
N ASP A 83 -8.68 9.01 -2.58
CA ASP A 83 -9.25 9.96 -1.63
C ASP A 83 -8.13 10.89 -1.12
N PRO A 84 -8.07 12.15 -1.60
CA PRO A 84 -7.01 13.08 -1.22
C PRO A 84 -7.07 13.52 0.25
N TYR A 85 -8.18 13.26 0.95
CA TYR A 85 -8.41 13.67 2.33
C TYR A 85 -8.35 12.52 3.33
N ALA A 86 -8.10 11.30 2.85
CA ALA A 86 -8.05 10.10 3.68
C ALA A 86 -6.96 10.18 4.76
N TRP A 87 -7.24 9.60 5.93
CA TRP A 87 -6.32 9.49 7.07
C TRP A 87 -5.84 10.84 7.62
N THR A 88 -6.63 11.89 7.42
CA THR A 88 -6.40 13.21 8.02
C THR A 88 -7.35 13.44 9.19
N SER A 89 -6.88 14.12 10.23
CA SER A 89 -7.66 14.30 11.47
C SER A 89 -8.98 15.03 11.24
N ASN A 90 -9.03 15.95 10.27
CA ASN A 90 -10.19 16.81 10.00
C ASN A 90 -10.78 16.62 8.60
N GLY A 91 -10.25 15.72 7.77
CA GLY A 91 -10.73 15.51 6.39
C GLY A 91 -10.50 16.70 5.45
N SER A 92 -9.72 17.71 5.85
CA SER A 92 -9.51 18.95 5.11
C SER A 92 -8.11 19.08 4.52
N GLU A 93 -7.14 18.36 5.07
CA GLU A 93 -5.75 18.40 4.63
C GLU A 93 -5.49 17.31 3.59
N ARG A 94 -4.48 17.53 2.75
CA ARG A 94 -4.05 16.49 1.82
C ARG A 94 -3.29 15.40 2.56
N THR A 95 -3.64 14.16 2.27
CA THR A 95 -2.98 13.00 2.87
C THR A 95 -1.52 12.89 2.43
N SER A 96 -0.65 12.48 3.37
CA SER A 96 0.73 12.10 3.06
C SER A 96 0.84 10.73 2.40
N TYR A 97 -0.28 10.01 2.30
CA TYR A 97 -0.37 8.63 1.81
C TYR A 97 -1.29 8.55 0.59
N PRO A 98 -0.95 9.18 -0.54
CA PRO A 98 -1.83 9.21 -1.71
C PRO A 98 -2.01 7.78 -2.25
N ALA A 99 -3.20 7.22 -2.01
CA ALA A 99 -3.67 5.92 -2.51
C ALA A 99 -4.37 6.03 -3.85
#